data_AF-A0A7C7ZJ39-F1
#
_entry.id   AF-A0A7C7ZJ39-F1
#
_cell.length_a   1.000
_cell.length_b   1.000
_cell.length_c   1.000
_cell.angle_alpha   90.00
_cell.angle_beta   90.00
_cell.angle_gamma   90.00
#
_symmetry.space_group_name_H-M   'P 1'
#
loop_
_entity.id
_entity.type
_entity.pdbx_description
1 polymer ?
#
loop_
_entity_poly.entity_id
_entity_poly.type
_entity_poly.pdbx_seq_one_letter_code
_entity_poly.pdbx_strand_id
1 'polypeptide(L)'
;MNLRLGPAAPSVASPEAEALRRFRTYASSALVRDTAVPPALDGLRVNQRRTEALILAWLEAAAESAGTDNTLLRDSLTPLVSQFRIHLRGTSSGRKTRGTPRAKRRMVVAAIDRLAEAFLAVDTDTGTIEDANPAAGALLGLNQDELLGVDAMSFVPAPMQAALWCELDAVCEGVETHSFATTLYDSKGTYLEMSASTTRFATRDKVLALILLRPRISADCLPRSEIDSSEIDANGAASEAGPQDPAGPQLTSSPDTPLEATAHDVTTTSQRNPSTNPFSCPGVSLKYLHTMVRVSNLDESLAFYVGALGLVEVNRVDVEAGRFTLCFLAAPGDESAQIELTYNWDAEAYTGGRNFGHVAYQVDDIYQTCQRLQDAGVTINRPPRDGHMAFVRSPEGISVELLQKSGSLPVQEPWQSMENVGEW
;
A
#
# COMPACT_ATOMS: atom_id res chain seq x y z
N MET A 1 -44.26 -45.68 -6.58
CA MET A 1 -42.94 -45.38 -5.97
C MET A 1 -42.88 -43.88 -5.73
N ASN A 2 -42.96 -43.45 -4.47
CA ASN A 2 -42.81 -42.04 -4.13
C ASN A 2 -41.36 -41.62 -4.43
N LEU A 3 -41.17 -40.88 -5.54
CA LEU A 3 -39.94 -40.15 -5.81
C LEU A 3 -39.67 -39.27 -4.59
N ARG A 4 -38.61 -39.57 -3.83
CA ARG A 4 -38.11 -38.67 -2.79
C ARG A 4 -37.68 -37.40 -3.52
N LEU A 5 -38.55 -36.39 -3.53
CA LEU A 5 -38.21 -35.07 -4.03
C LEU A 5 -37.08 -34.54 -3.15
N GLY A 6 -35.88 -34.48 -3.73
CA GLY A 6 -34.72 -33.87 -3.09
C GLY A 6 -34.98 -32.39 -2.76
N PRO A 7 -34.11 -31.76 -1.96
CA PRO A 7 -34.21 -30.33 -1.67
C PRO A 7 -34.30 -29.51 -2.97
N ALA A 8 -35.22 -28.55 -3.01
CA ALA A 8 -35.38 -27.65 -4.16
C ALA A 8 -34.07 -26.94 -4.48
N ALA A 9 -33.74 -26.88 -5.78
CA ALA A 9 -32.52 -26.27 -6.27
C ALA A 9 -32.37 -24.84 -5.71
N PRO A 10 -31.17 -24.49 -5.20
CA PRO A 10 -30.92 -23.15 -4.70
C PRO A 10 -30.93 -22.13 -5.85
N SER A 11 -31.29 -20.88 -5.57
CA SER A 11 -31.14 -19.81 -6.55
C SER A 11 -29.65 -19.55 -6.83
N VAL A 12 -29.32 -19.13 -8.05
CA VAL A 12 -27.93 -19.02 -8.54
C VAL A 12 -27.05 -18.12 -7.66
N ALA A 13 -27.63 -17.09 -7.03
CA ALA A 13 -26.93 -16.15 -6.17
C ALA A 13 -26.99 -16.49 -4.66
N SER A 14 -27.62 -17.61 -4.28
CA SER A 14 -27.77 -17.97 -2.86
C SER A 14 -26.46 -18.46 -2.24
N PRO A 15 -26.28 -18.26 -0.92
CA PRO A 15 -25.16 -18.83 -0.17
C PRO A 15 -25.05 -20.36 -0.33
N GLU A 16 -26.17 -21.07 -0.43
CA GLU A 16 -26.22 -22.51 -0.64
C GLU A 16 -25.68 -22.93 -2.02
N ALA A 17 -26.01 -22.17 -3.09
CA ALA A 17 -25.47 -22.42 -4.42
C ALA A 17 -23.94 -22.21 -4.46
N GLU A 18 -23.46 -21.19 -3.75
CA GLU A 18 -22.03 -20.92 -3.64
C GLU A 18 -21.29 -21.98 -2.81
N ALA A 19 -21.91 -22.48 -1.73
CA ALA A 19 -21.36 -23.60 -0.98
C ALA A 19 -21.25 -24.89 -1.81
N LEU A 20 -22.24 -25.19 -2.66
CA LEU A 20 -22.20 -26.31 -3.60
C LEU A 20 -21.09 -26.16 -4.65
N ARG A 21 -20.90 -24.95 -5.20
CA ARG A 21 -19.80 -24.66 -6.14
C ARG A 21 -18.43 -24.90 -5.51
N ARG A 22 -18.24 -24.44 -4.28
CA ARG A 22 -16.99 -24.65 -3.52
C ARG A 22 -16.78 -26.12 -3.17
N PHE A 23 -17.83 -26.84 -2.79
CA PHE A 23 -17.76 -28.28 -2.54
C PHE A 23 -17.35 -29.06 -3.80
N ARG A 24 -17.93 -28.75 -4.97
CA ARG A 24 -17.58 -29.41 -6.23
C ARG A 24 -16.11 -29.17 -6.59
N THR A 25 -15.65 -27.93 -6.49
CA THR A 25 -14.25 -27.55 -6.74
C THR A 25 -13.29 -28.27 -5.79
N TYR A 26 -13.66 -28.35 -4.51
CA TYR A 26 -12.91 -29.09 -3.49
C TYR A 26 -12.82 -30.58 -3.81
N ALA A 27 -13.94 -31.22 -4.13
CA ALA A 27 -13.99 -32.65 -4.44
C ALA A 27 -13.14 -32.97 -5.68
N SER A 28 -13.27 -32.19 -6.75
CA SER A 28 -12.46 -32.36 -7.95
C SER A 28 -10.97 -32.18 -7.68
N SER A 29 -10.58 -31.16 -6.91
CA SER A 29 -9.17 -30.93 -6.57
C SER A 29 -8.59 -32.04 -5.70
N ALA A 30 -9.35 -32.53 -4.71
CA ALA A 30 -8.88 -33.56 -3.80
C ALA A 30 -8.64 -34.90 -4.50
N LEU A 31 -9.50 -35.26 -5.45
CA LEU A 31 -9.35 -36.48 -6.25
C LEU A 31 -8.18 -36.42 -7.24
N VAL A 32 -7.83 -35.23 -7.74
CA VAL A 32 -6.71 -35.06 -8.70
C VAL A 32 -5.36 -35.00 -8.00
N ARG A 33 -5.31 -34.40 -6.79
CA ARG A 33 -4.04 -34.07 -6.11
C ARG A 33 -3.77 -34.92 -4.87
N ASP A 34 -4.60 -35.92 -4.59
CA ASP A 34 -4.58 -36.77 -3.39
C ASP A 34 -4.46 -35.97 -2.07
N THR A 35 -5.01 -34.76 -2.07
CA THR A 35 -4.89 -33.79 -0.97
C THR A 35 -6.23 -33.11 -0.72
N ALA A 36 -6.85 -33.46 0.39
CA ALA A 36 -8.18 -32.98 0.76
C ALA A 36 -8.06 -31.75 1.69
N VAL A 37 -7.93 -30.56 1.10
CA VAL A 37 -7.95 -29.28 1.84
C VAL A 37 -9.33 -28.62 1.73
N PRO A 38 -10.14 -28.56 2.81
CA PRO A 38 -11.47 -27.96 2.75
C PRO A 38 -11.43 -26.49 2.25
N PRO A 39 -12.42 -26.07 1.45
CA PRO A 39 -12.47 -24.71 0.92
C PRO A 39 -12.95 -23.76 2.01
N ALA A 40 -12.50 -22.49 1.96
CA ALA A 40 -12.95 -21.49 2.92
C ALA A 40 -14.45 -21.19 2.73
N LEU A 41 -15.19 -21.21 3.83
CA LEU A 41 -16.61 -20.87 3.88
C LEU A 41 -16.90 -19.55 4.62
N ASP A 42 -15.86 -18.80 4.98
CA ASP A 42 -15.97 -17.52 5.69
C ASP A 42 -16.85 -16.52 4.92
N GLY A 43 -17.78 -15.89 5.64
CA GLY A 43 -18.73 -14.91 5.09
C GLY A 43 -19.97 -15.49 4.42
N LEU A 44 -20.05 -16.82 4.21
CA LEU A 44 -21.26 -17.47 3.69
C LEU A 44 -22.24 -17.78 4.83
N ARG A 45 -23.38 -17.08 4.85
CA ARG A 45 -24.50 -17.38 5.76
C ARG A 45 -25.39 -18.45 5.14
N VAL A 46 -24.98 -19.71 5.25
CA VAL A 46 -25.73 -20.86 4.69
C VAL A 46 -26.70 -21.47 5.69
N ASN A 47 -27.86 -21.94 5.22
CA ASN A 47 -28.64 -22.89 6.00
C ASN A 47 -27.94 -24.25 5.95
N GLN A 48 -27.26 -24.60 7.04
CA GLN A 48 -26.43 -25.79 7.12
C GLN A 48 -27.22 -27.08 6.81
N ARG A 49 -28.40 -27.26 7.41
CA ARG A 49 -29.23 -28.47 7.19
C ARG A 49 -29.63 -28.59 5.72
N ARG A 50 -30.00 -27.47 5.09
CA ARG A 50 -30.36 -27.44 3.66
C ARG A 50 -29.15 -27.73 2.76
N THR A 51 -27.99 -27.17 3.10
CA THR A 51 -26.75 -27.37 2.33
C THR A 51 -26.28 -28.82 2.42
N GLU A 52 -26.32 -29.44 3.60
CA GLU A 52 -26.00 -30.86 3.77
C GLU A 52 -26.94 -31.74 2.92
N ALA A 53 -28.25 -31.46 2.91
CA ALA A 53 -29.21 -32.19 2.09
C ALA A 53 -28.94 -32.05 0.59
N LEU A 54 -28.55 -30.85 0.13
CA LEU A 54 -28.21 -30.58 -1.27
C LEU A 54 -26.94 -31.31 -1.72
N ILE A 55 -25.92 -31.41 -0.86
CA ILE A 55 -24.69 -32.14 -1.15
C ILE A 55 -24.96 -33.64 -1.26
N LEU A 56 -25.76 -34.19 -0.34
CA LEU A 56 -26.13 -35.61 -0.39
C LEU A 56 -26.96 -35.92 -1.64
N ALA A 57 -27.88 -35.04 -2.03
CA ALA A 57 -28.65 -35.19 -3.26
C ALA A 57 -27.76 -35.13 -4.51
N TRP A 58 -26.76 -34.24 -4.53
CA TRP A 58 -25.78 -34.18 -5.61
C TRP A 58 -24.93 -35.45 -5.70
N LEU A 59 -24.50 -36.01 -4.57
CA LEU A 59 -23.71 -37.24 -4.50
C LEU A 59 -24.50 -38.43 -5.03
N GLU A 60 -25.79 -38.53 -4.67
CA GLU A 60 -26.68 -39.57 -5.17
C GLU A 60 -26.88 -39.44 -6.68
N ALA A 61 -27.10 -38.23 -7.20
CA ALA A 61 -27.22 -37.99 -8.63
C ALA A 61 -25.92 -38.31 -9.40
N ALA A 62 -24.76 -37.99 -8.81
CA ALA A 62 -23.45 -38.33 -9.38
C ALA A 62 -23.21 -39.85 -9.40
N ALA A 63 -23.60 -40.55 -8.33
CA ALA A 63 -23.53 -42.00 -8.21
C ALA A 63 -24.45 -42.73 -9.21
N GLU A 64 -25.69 -42.26 -9.38
CA GLU A 64 -26.61 -42.77 -10.40
C GLU A 64 -26.05 -42.58 -11.82
N SER A 65 -25.44 -41.42 -12.08
CA SER A 65 -24.84 -41.10 -13.38
C SER A 65 -23.58 -41.93 -13.70
N ALA A 66 -22.86 -42.40 -12.68
CA ALA A 66 -21.63 -43.18 -12.84
C ALA A 66 -21.86 -44.67 -13.15
N GLY A 67 -23.10 -45.18 -13.09
CA GLY A 67 -23.43 -46.55 -13.47
C GLY A 67 -22.64 -47.61 -12.70
N THR A 68 -21.78 -48.37 -13.38
CA THR A 68 -20.97 -49.45 -12.79
C THR A 68 -19.88 -48.95 -11.84
N ASP A 69 -19.45 -47.70 -11.98
CA ASP A 69 -18.38 -47.10 -11.17
C ASP A 69 -18.92 -46.41 -9.91
N ASN A 70 -20.22 -46.56 -9.63
CA ASN A 70 -20.90 -45.94 -8.50
C ASN A 70 -20.23 -46.25 -7.15
N THR A 71 -19.85 -47.51 -6.91
CA THR A 71 -19.18 -47.89 -5.65
C THR A 71 -17.85 -47.15 -5.48
N LEU A 72 -17.02 -47.09 -6.53
CA LEU A 72 -15.75 -46.38 -6.53
C LEU A 72 -15.94 -44.86 -6.31
N LEU A 73 -16.95 -44.27 -6.96
CA LEU A 73 -17.29 -42.86 -6.79
C LEU A 73 -17.75 -42.55 -5.37
N ARG A 74 -18.60 -43.41 -4.79
CA ARG A 74 -19.06 -43.24 -3.40
C ARG A 74 -17.92 -43.39 -2.41
N ASP A 75 -17.05 -44.38 -2.59
CA ASP A 75 -15.90 -44.59 -1.71
C ASP A 75 -14.92 -43.40 -1.77
N SER A 76 -14.77 -42.80 -2.94
CA SER A 76 -13.90 -41.63 -3.17
C SER A 76 -14.50 -40.33 -2.62
N LEU A 77 -15.82 -40.12 -2.74
CA LEU A 77 -16.47 -38.85 -2.35
C LEU A 77 -16.98 -38.83 -0.90
N THR A 78 -17.32 -39.98 -0.31
CA THR A 78 -17.87 -40.05 1.05
C THR A 78 -16.95 -39.45 2.13
N PRO A 79 -15.62 -39.69 2.10
CA PRO A 79 -14.69 -39.03 3.03
C PRO A 79 -14.67 -37.51 2.85
N LEU A 80 -14.71 -37.03 1.60
CA LEU A 80 -14.68 -35.60 1.26
C LEU A 80 -15.95 -34.89 1.70
N VAL A 81 -17.11 -35.53 1.55
CA VAL A 81 -18.40 -35.03 2.03
C VAL A 81 -18.42 -34.95 3.54
N SER A 82 -17.90 -35.97 4.22
CA SER A 82 -17.79 -36.00 5.68
C SER A 82 -16.91 -34.86 6.20
N GLN A 83 -15.75 -34.63 5.58
CA GLN A 83 -14.86 -33.52 5.91
C GLN A 83 -15.50 -32.15 5.64
N PHE A 84 -16.17 -31.97 4.49
CA PHE A 84 -16.86 -30.73 4.16
C PHE A 84 -18.03 -30.43 5.13
N ARG A 85 -18.76 -31.45 5.57
CA ARG A 85 -19.82 -31.32 6.59
C ARG A 85 -19.28 -30.91 7.96
N ILE A 86 -18.12 -31.43 8.36
CA ILE A 86 -17.43 -30.99 9.58
C ILE A 86 -17.06 -29.51 9.46
N HIS A 87 -16.57 -29.08 8.29
CA HIS A 87 -16.23 -27.69 8.04
C HIS A 87 -17.46 -26.75 8.03
N LEU A 88 -18.58 -27.19 7.44
CA LEU A 88 -19.88 -26.51 7.49
C LEU A 88 -20.46 -26.39 8.92
N ARG A 89 -20.14 -27.33 9.81
CA ARG A 89 -20.55 -27.26 11.23
C ARG A 89 -19.72 -26.26 12.01
N GLY A 90 -18.44 -26.12 11.65
CA GLY A 90 -17.52 -25.14 12.22
C GLY A 90 -17.93 -23.68 11.98
N THR A 91 -18.76 -23.41 10.96
CA THR A 91 -19.30 -22.07 10.70
C THR A 91 -20.53 -21.70 11.53
N SER A 92 -21.13 -22.66 12.26
CA SER A 92 -22.45 -22.50 12.90
C SER A 92 -22.44 -22.39 14.43
N SER A 93 -21.32 -22.66 15.11
CA SER A 93 -21.26 -22.52 16.59
C SER A 93 -19.84 -22.26 17.04
N GLY A 94 -19.54 -21.02 17.45
CA GLY A 94 -18.22 -20.69 17.99
C GLY A 94 -17.89 -19.22 17.92
N ARG A 95 -18.36 -18.46 18.91
CA ARG A 95 -17.86 -17.12 19.25
C ARG A 95 -16.40 -17.24 19.74
N LYS A 96 -15.48 -16.45 19.13
CA LYS A 96 -14.04 -16.20 19.46
C LYS A 96 -13.11 -17.44 19.32
N THR A 97 -11.90 -17.42 18.74
CA THR A 97 -10.82 -16.40 18.68
C THR A 97 -9.80 -16.74 17.56
N ARG A 98 -9.24 -15.70 16.90
CA ARG A 98 -7.92 -15.53 16.23
C ARG A 98 -7.28 -16.69 15.41
N GLY A 99 -6.99 -16.42 14.13
CA GLY A 99 -6.02 -17.19 13.34
C GLY A 99 -5.98 -16.88 11.82
N THR A 100 -5.45 -15.72 11.44
CA THR A 100 -5.11 -15.22 10.09
C THR A 100 -4.21 -16.14 9.25
N PRO A 101 -4.66 -16.62 8.07
CA PRO A 101 -3.83 -16.39 6.86
C PRO A 101 -4.61 -16.02 5.57
N ARG A 102 -5.89 -16.42 5.39
CA ARG A 102 -6.59 -16.27 4.08
C ARG A 102 -7.18 -14.88 3.83
N ALA A 103 -7.59 -14.16 4.89
CA ALA A 103 -8.03 -12.77 4.79
C ALA A 103 -6.87 -11.83 4.37
N LYS A 104 -5.64 -12.14 4.79
CA LYS A 104 -4.44 -11.38 4.41
C LYS A 104 -4.18 -11.43 2.90
N ARG A 105 -4.30 -12.60 2.25
CA ARG A 105 -4.05 -12.70 0.79
C ARG A 105 -5.05 -11.89 -0.05
N ARG A 106 -6.34 -11.90 0.31
CA ARG A 106 -7.35 -11.06 -0.36
C ARG A 106 -7.18 -9.58 -0.09
N MET A 107 -6.79 -9.19 1.14
CA MET A 107 -6.47 -7.80 1.46
C MET A 107 -5.18 -7.32 0.77
N VAL A 108 -4.19 -8.21 0.60
CA VAL A 108 -2.94 -7.92 -0.11
C VAL A 108 -3.20 -7.76 -1.60
N VAL A 109 -3.95 -8.67 -2.24
CA VAL A 109 -4.36 -8.52 -3.65
C VAL A 109 -5.18 -7.24 -3.82
N ALA A 110 -6.16 -6.98 -2.96
CA ALA A 110 -6.94 -5.74 -3.01
C ALA A 110 -6.12 -4.48 -2.67
N ALA A 111 -4.98 -4.59 -2.00
CA ALA A 111 -4.05 -3.48 -1.77
C ALA A 111 -3.10 -3.26 -2.96
N ILE A 112 -2.70 -4.35 -3.63
CA ILE A 112 -1.91 -4.34 -4.86
C ILE A 112 -2.74 -3.73 -6.01
N ASP A 113 -4.01 -4.11 -6.13
CA ASP A 113 -4.95 -3.55 -7.11
C ASP A 113 -5.22 -2.05 -6.90
N ARG A 114 -4.95 -1.52 -5.70
CA ARG A 114 -5.07 -0.09 -5.36
C ARG A 114 -3.80 0.72 -5.62
N LEU A 115 -2.69 0.08 -6.00
CA LEU A 115 -1.47 0.79 -6.35
C LEU A 115 -1.69 1.53 -7.68
N ALA A 116 -1.49 2.86 -7.68
CA ALA A 116 -1.52 3.66 -8.90
C ALA A 116 -0.30 3.41 -9.81
N GLU A 117 0.79 2.90 -9.23
CA GLU A 117 2.01 2.54 -9.96
C GLU A 117 1.89 1.17 -10.61
N ALA A 118 2.50 0.98 -11.78
CA ALA A 118 2.50 -0.30 -12.46
C ALA A 118 3.31 -1.33 -11.66
N PHE A 119 2.72 -2.50 -11.45
CA PHE A 119 3.30 -3.59 -10.67
C PHE A 119 3.32 -4.90 -11.45
N LEU A 120 4.45 -5.60 -11.38
CA LEU A 120 4.63 -6.97 -11.90
C LEU A 120 5.25 -7.85 -10.81
N ALA A 121 4.71 -9.04 -10.60
CA ALA A 121 5.37 -10.11 -9.85
C ALA A 121 5.97 -11.10 -10.84
N VAL A 122 7.30 -11.17 -10.88
CA VAL A 122 8.04 -12.01 -11.82
C VAL A 122 8.67 -13.17 -11.08
N ASP A 123 8.48 -14.38 -11.57
CA ASP A 123 9.19 -15.57 -11.09
C ASP A 123 10.68 -15.42 -11.42
N THR A 124 11.54 -15.47 -10.41
CA THR A 124 12.98 -15.22 -10.58
C THR A 124 13.67 -16.34 -11.33
N ASP A 125 13.12 -17.55 -11.35
CA ASP A 125 13.75 -18.70 -11.99
C ASP A 125 13.40 -18.79 -13.48
N THR A 126 12.19 -18.36 -13.85
CA THR A 126 11.66 -18.49 -15.22
C THR A 126 11.48 -17.15 -15.94
N GLY A 127 11.48 -16.03 -15.23
CA GLY A 127 11.19 -14.70 -15.80
C GLY A 127 9.70 -14.48 -16.13
N THR A 128 8.83 -15.42 -15.75
CA THR A 128 7.40 -15.36 -16.07
C THR A 128 6.65 -14.43 -15.12
N ILE A 129 5.74 -13.62 -15.66
CA ILE A 129 4.85 -12.76 -14.88
C ILE A 129 3.78 -13.62 -14.23
N GLU A 130 3.80 -13.73 -12.91
CA GLU A 130 2.88 -14.54 -12.10
C GLU A 130 1.69 -13.73 -11.57
N ASP A 131 1.87 -12.43 -11.44
CA ASP A 131 0.83 -11.49 -11.01
C ASP A 131 1.13 -10.09 -11.57
N ALA A 132 0.11 -9.27 -11.76
CA ALA A 132 0.23 -7.90 -12.25
C ALA A 132 -0.97 -7.09 -11.76
N ASN A 133 -0.87 -5.77 -11.67
CA ASN A 133 -2.02 -4.91 -11.41
C ASN A 133 -2.57 -4.30 -12.72
N PRO A 134 -3.80 -3.74 -12.73
CA PRO A 134 -4.37 -3.11 -13.92
C PRO A 134 -3.50 -1.97 -14.49
N ALA A 135 -2.75 -1.24 -13.65
CA ALA A 135 -1.85 -0.17 -14.08
C ALA A 135 -0.69 -0.70 -14.94
N ALA A 136 -0.14 -1.89 -14.62
CA ALA A 136 0.86 -2.55 -15.45
C ALA A 136 0.31 -2.99 -16.81
N GLY A 137 -0.94 -3.48 -16.84
CA GLY A 137 -1.67 -3.75 -18.09
C GLY A 137 -1.76 -2.50 -18.96
N ALA A 138 -2.29 -1.41 -18.40
CA ALA A 138 -2.43 -0.14 -19.10
C ALA A 138 -1.08 0.41 -19.61
N LEU A 139 -0.02 0.30 -18.79
CA LEU A 139 1.33 0.73 -19.15
C LEU A 139 1.90 -0.06 -20.35
N LEU A 140 1.75 -1.39 -20.32
CA LEU A 140 2.29 -2.28 -21.36
C LEU A 140 1.32 -2.48 -22.54
N GLY A 141 0.18 -1.79 -22.53
CA GLY A 141 -0.81 -1.86 -23.61
C GLY A 141 -1.52 -3.23 -23.71
N LEU A 142 -1.70 -3.94 -22.59
CA LEU A 142 -2.37 -5.24 -22.49
C LEU A 142 -3.40 -5.22 -21.35
N ASN A 143 -4.33 -6.17 -21.33
CA ASN A 143 -5.15 -6.39 -20.13
C ASN A 143 -4.31 -7.13 -19.06
N GLN A 144 -4.67 -6.98 -17.78
CA GLN A 144 -3.98 -7.63 -16.67
C GLN A 144 -3.89 -9.16 -16.86
N ASP A 145 -4.99 -9.81 -17.24
CA ASP A 145 -5.04 -11.26 -17.45
C ASP A 145 -4.16 -11.72 -18.64
N GLU A 146 -3.92 -10.83 -19.61
CA GLU A 146 -3.07 -11.12 -20.78
C GLU A 146 -1.57 -11.02 -20.45
N LEU A 147 -1.21 -10.37 -19.35
CA LEU A 147 0.18 -10.32 -18.86
C LEU A 147 0.57 -11.59 -18.11
N LEU A 148 -0.39 -12.32 -17.53
CA LEU A 148 -0.09 -13.49 -16.70
C LEU A 148 0.45 -14.65 -17.54
N GLY A 149 1.60 -15.19 -17.13
CA GLY A 149 2.33 -16.24 -17.84
C GLY A 149 3.18 -15.74 -19.00
N VAL A 150 3.21 -14.44 -19.29
CA VAL A 150 4.10 -13.85 -20.28
C VAL A 150 5.51 -13.72 -19.71
N ASP A 151 6.52 -13.93 -20.54
CA ASP A 151 7.91 -13.67 -20.19
C ASP A 151 8.14 -12.15 -20.09
N ALA A 152 8.55 -11.68 -18.90
CA ALA A 152 8.81 -10.26 -18.65
C ALA A 152 9.87 -9.68 -19.59
N MET A 153 10.82 -10.51 -20.06
CA MET A 153 11.89 -10.09 -20.96
C MET A 153 11.37 -9.70 -22.35
N SER A 154 10.17 -10.16 -22.73
CA SER A 154 9.54 -9.76 -23.99
C SER A 154 9.25 -8.26 -24.07
N PHE A 155 9.09 -7.60 -22.92
CA PHE A 155 8.92 -6.16 -22.81
C PHE A 155 10.23 -5.41 -22.63
N VAL A 156 11.39 -6.07 -22.63
CA VAL A 156 12.68 -5.44 -22.36
C VAL A 156 13.55 -5.47 -23.62
N PRO A 157 14.18 -4.34 -24.02
CA PRO A 157 15.14 -4.34 -25.12
C PRO A 157 16.24 -5.37 -24.93
N ALA A 158 16.55 -6.14 -25.99
CA ALA A 158 17.53 -7.22 -25.95
C ALA A 158 18.88 -6.85 -25.28
N PRO A 159 19.47 -5.66 -25.49
CA PRO A 159 20.72 -5.27 -24.81
C PRO A 159 20.59 -5.11 -23.28
N MET A 160 19.37 -4.90 -22.78
CA MET A 160 19.07 -4.62 -21.37
C MET A 160 18.51 -5.85 -20.63
N GLN A 161 18.13 -6.92 -21.35
CA GLN A 161 17.61 -8.14 -20.74
C GLN A 161 18.61 -8.77 -19.75
N ALA A 162 19.91 -8.79 -20.09
CA ALA A 162 20.95 -9.31 -19.19
C ALA A 162 21.05 -8.52 -17.87
N ALA A 163 20.82 -7.20 -17.91
CA ALA A 163 20.82 -6.38 -16.71
C ALA A 163 19.61 -6.70 -15.83
N LEU A 164 18.43 -6.90 -16.42
CA LEU A 164 17.24 -7.27 -15.66
C LEU A 164 17.36 -8.68 -15.04
N TRP A 165 17.95 -9.64 -15.75
CA TRP A 165 18.25 -10.97 -15.19
C TRP A 165 19.18 -10.89 -13.98
N CYS A 166 20.23 -10.06 -14.05
CA CYS A 166 21.12 -9.84 -12.92
C CYS A 166 20.37 -9.29 -11.69
N GLU A 167 19.40 -8.40 -11.89
CA GLU A 167 18.54 -7.91 -10.81
C GLU A 167 17.61 -9.00 -10.26
N LEU A 168 17.05 -9.88 -11.10
CA LEU A 168 16.24 -11.03 -10.65
C LEU A 168 17.07 -12.03 -9.84
N ASP A 169 18.30 -12.34 -10.28
CA ASP A 169 19.24 -13.20 -9.57
C ASP A 169 19.61 -12.59 -8.20
N ALA A 170 19.91 -11.28 -8.15
CA ALA A 170 20.21 -10.59 -6.90
C ALA A 170 19.03 -10.64 -5.91
N VAL A 171 17.80 -10.49 -6.40
CA VAL A 171 16.58 -10.70 -5.60
C VAL A 171 16.49 -12.14 -5.09
N CYS A 172 16.86 -13.11 -5.92
CA CYS A 172 16.89 -14.54 -5.61
C CYS A 172 17.96 -14.93 -4.57
N GLU A 173 19.05 -14.16 -4.49
CA GLU A 173 20.13 -14.31 -3.51
C GLU A 173 19.88 -13.56 -2.20
N GLY A 174 18.87 -12.69 -2.15
CA GLY A 174 18.40 -12.06 -0.91
C GLY A 174 18.93 -10.64 -0.68
N VAL A 175 19.38 -9.98 -1.74
CA VAL A 175 19.78 -8.57 -1.72
C VAL A 175 18.54 -7.69 -1.46
N GLU A 176 18.67 -6.71 -0.56
CA GLU A 176 17.59 -5.75 -0.25
C GLU A 176 17.28 -4.80 -1.43
N THR A 177 16.08 -4.21 -1.39
CA THR A 177 15.45 -3.40 -2.44
C THR A 177 16.41 -2.47 -3.19
N HIS A 178 16.51 -2.67 -4.51
CA HIS A 178 17.33 -1.86 -5.41
C HIS A 178 16.45 -1.09 -6.39
N SER A 179 16.80 0.18 -6.66
CA SER A 179 16.12 1.02 -7.65
C SER A 179 17.07 1.30 -8.80
N PHE A 180 16.62 1.05 -10.03
CA PHE A 180 17.42 1.22 -11.24
C PHE A 180 16.60 1.85 -12.36
N ALA A 181 17.29 2.48 -13.31
CA ALA A 181 16.67 2.94 -14.55
C ALA A 181 16.60 1.78 -15.54
N THR A 182 15.47 1.64 -16.21
CA THR A 182 15.29 0.63 -17.26
C THR A 182 14.43 1.19 -18.39
N THR A 183 14.41 0.49 -19.51
CA THR A 183 13.57 0.81 -20.66
C THR A 183 12.73 -0.41 -20.99
N LEU A 184 11.44 -0.18 -21.26
CA LEU A 184 10.50 -1.22 -21.66
C LEU A 184 9.90 -0.91 -23.04
N TYR A 185 9.30 -1.92 -23.67
CA TYR A 185 8.38 -1.78 -24.79
C TYR A 185 6.96 -2.06 -24.33
N ASP A 186 6.01 -1.26 -24.79
CA ASP A 186 4.60 -1.66 -24.76
C ASP A 186 4.29 -2.68 -25.87
N SER A 187 3.06 -3.22 -25.88
CA SER A 187 2.55 -4.13 -26.91
C SER A 187 2.53 -3.56 -28.33
N LYS A 188 2.69 -2.24 -28.48
CA LYS A 188 2.74 -1.52 -29.77
C LYS A 188 4.18 -1.23 -30.21
N GLY A 189 5.17 -1.59 -29.41
CA GLY A 189 6.59 -1.34 -29.67
C GLY A 189 7.07 0.07 -29.30
N THR A 190 6.29 0.83 -28.52
CA THR A 190 6.68 2.15 -28.03
C THR A 190 7.72 2.00 -26.92
N TYR A 191 8.80 2.79 -26.98
CA TYR A 191 9.79 2.85 -25.91
C TYR A 191 9.23 3.59 -24.70
N LEU A 192 9.35 2.96 -23.53
CA LEU A 192 8.98 3.50 -22.24
C LEU A 192 10.22 3.59 -21.36
N GLU A 193 10.69 4.80 -21.07
CA GLU A 193 11.73 4.99 -20.07
C GLU A 193 11.13 4.89 -18.67
N MET A 194 11.71 4.05 -17.83
CA MET A 194 11.14 3.69 -16.55
C MET A 194 12.18 3.81 -15.43
N SER A 195 11.73 4.18 -14.24
CA SER A 195 12.41 3.84 -13.00
C SER A 195 11.76 2.58 -12.45
N ALA A 196 12.55 1.54 -12.21
CA ALA A 196 12.11 0.29 -11.61
C ALA A 196 12.66 0.15 -10.19
N SER A 197 11.90 -0.48 -9.31
CA SER A 197 12.41 -0.97 -8.03
C SER A 197 11.99 -2.42 -7.81
N THR A 198 12.93 -3.25 -7.36
CA THR A 198 12.71 -4.68 -7.13
C THR A 198 12.66 -4.99 -5.65
N THR A 199 11.72 -5.85 -5.22
CA THR A 199 11.65 -6.34 -3.84
C THR A 199 11.40 -7.83 -3.83
N ARG A 200 12.13 -8.56 -2.99
CA ARG A 200 11.99 -10.00 -2.85
C ARG A 200 10.68 -10.39 -2.18
N PHE A 201 9.99 -11.37 -2.75
CA PHE A 201 8.86 -12.04 -2.14
C PHE A 201 8.98 -13.57 -2.24
N ALA A 202 9.34 -14.22 -1.13
CA ALA A 202 9.49 -15.67 -1.08
C ALA A 202 8.16 -16.36 -0.73
N THR A 203 7.77 -17.36 -1.51
CA THR A 203 6.66 -18.27 -1.19
C THR A 203 7.20 -19.62 -0.72
N ARG A 204 6.31 -20.59 -0.42
CA ARG A 204 6.73 -21.95 -0.03
C ARG A 204 7.42 -22.71 -1.15
N ASP A 205 7.09 -22.38 -2.40
CA ASP A 205 7.43 -23.19 -3.57
C ASP A 205 8.37 -22.46 -4.54
N LYS A 206 8.46 -21.11 -4.48
CA LYS A 206 9.28 -20.27 -5.36
C LYS A 206 9.54 -18.86 -4.84
N VAL A 207 10.51 -18.15 -5.44
CA VAL A 207 10.82 -16.75 -5.16
C VAL A 207 10.28 -15.86 -6.28
N LEU A 208 9.62 -14.77 -5.91
CA LEU A 208 9.13 -13.77 -6.85
C LEU A 208 9.88 -12.45 -6.63
N ALA A 209 10.22 -11.78 -7.72
CA ALA A 209 10.62 -10.38 -7.74
C ALA A 209 9.39 -9.50 -7.95
N LEU A 210 9.10 -8.65 -6.96
CA LEU A 210 8.08 -7.61 -7.08
C LEU A 210 8.70 -6.38 -7.72
N ILE A 211 8.31 -6.08 -8.95
CA ILE A 211 8.82 -4.97 -9.74
C ILE A 211 7.77 -3.86 -9.77
N LEU A 212 8.11 -2.70 -9.19
CA LEU A 212 7.32 -1.48 -9.34
C LEU A 212 7.94 -0.62 -10.42
N LEU A 213 7.09 -0.14 -11.34
CA LEU A 213 7.48 0.56 -12.56
C LEU A 213 6.87 1.97 -12.57
N ARG A 214 7.72 2.99 -12.74
CA ARG A 214 7.33 4.40 -12.82
C ARG A 214 7.85 5.03 -14.12
N PRO A 215 7.00 5.69 -14.93
CA PRO A 215 7.46 6.41 -16.11
C PRO A 215 8.49 7.48 -15.73
N ARG A 216 9.62 7.52 -16.45
CA ARG A 216 10.53 8.66 -16.46
C ARG A 216 9.99 9.66 -17.47
N ILE A 217 9.54 10.81 -16.98
CA ILE A 217 9.14 11.89 -17.86
C ILE A 217 10.44 12.48 -18.46
N SER A 218 10.70 12.20 -19.73
CA SER A 218 11.75 12.89 -20.50
C SER A 218 11.32 14.35 -20.71
N ALA A 219 12.26 15.27 -20.53
CA ALA A 219 12.08 16.71 -20.70
C ALA A 219 11.74 17.15 -22.13
N ASP A 220 11.82 16.24 -23.12
CA ASP A 220 11.67 16.57 -24.54
C ASP A 220 10.22 16.56 -25.06
N CYS A 221 9.23 16.21 -24.24
CA CYS A 221 7.83 16.09 -24.65
C CYS A 221 6.91 17.27 -24.25
N LEU A 222 7.44 18.37 -23.72
CA LEU A 222 6.65 19.57 -23.45
C LEU A 222 6.47 20.39 -24.75
N PRO A 223 5.24 20.80 -25.12
CA PRO A 223 5.05 21.68 -26.26
C PRO A 223 5.76 23.01 -25.99
N ARG A 224 6.72 23.37 -26.85
CA ARG A 224 7.37 24.69 -26.82
C ARG A 224 6.31 25.76 -27.07
N SER A 225 5.90 26.45 -26.01
CA SER A 225 5.20 27.73 -26.17
C SER A 225 6.25 28.79 -26.48
N GLU A 226 6.11 29.39 -27.66
CA GLU A 226 6.83 30.60 -28.04
C GLU A 226 6.47 31.70 -27.04
N ILE A 227 7.44 32.12 -26.23
CA ILE A 227 7.38 33.38 -25.51
C ILE A 227 8.58 34.20 -25.98
N ASP A 228 8.23 35.21 -26.77
CA ASP A 228 9.05 36.32 -27.20
C ASP A 228 9.59 37.05 -25.95
N SER A 229 10.91 36.97 -25.77
CA SER A 229 11.64 37.73 -24.76
C SER A 229 12.45 38.80 -25.47
N SER A 230 11.80 39.89 -25.83
CA SER A 230 12.45 41.18 -26.06
C SER A 230 11.97 42.15 -24.98
N GLU A 231 12.92 42.87 -24.38
CA GLU A 231 12.76 43.82 -23.27
C GLU A 231 12.58 43.11 -21.91
N ILE A 232 13.52 43.15 -20.97
CA ILE A 232 14.03 44.35 -20.29
C ILE A 232 15.37 43.93 -19.64
N ASP A 233 16.45 44.65 -19.93
CA ASP A 233 17.58 44.79 -19.00
C ASP A 233 18.24 46.15 -19.22
N ALA A 234 18.13 47.00 -18.19
CA ALA A 234 18.81 48.28 -18.11
C ALA A 234 19.57 48.36 -16.78
N ASN A 235 20.89 48.54 -16.91
CA ASN A 235 21.84 49.12 -15.94
C ASN A 235 22.04 48.38 -14.60
N GLY A 236 23.26 48.11 -14.12
CA GLY A 236 24.61 48.42 -14.59
C GLY A 236 25.61 48.30 -13.42
N ALA A 237 26.88 48.02 -13.76
CA ALA A 237 28.15 48.40 -13.08
C ALA A 237 28.39 47.96 -11.60
N ALA A 238 29.58 47.57 -11.11
CA ALA A 238 30.96 47.48 -11.62
C ALA A 238 31.84 46.68 -10.62
N SER A 239 32.94 46.09 -11.16
CA SER A 239 34.34 45.93 -10.65
C SER A 239 34.59 45.27 -9.27
N GLU A 240 35.58 44.40 -9.05
CA GLU A 240 37.02 44.49 -9.39
C GLU A 240 37.71 43.10 -9.50
N ALA A 241 38.85 43.07 -10.21
CA ALA A 241 39.81 41.96 -10.41
C ALA A 241 40.67 41.67 -9.15
N GLY A 242 41.06 40.43 -8.79
CA GLY A 242 42.19 39.61 -9.31
C GLY A 242 43.52 39.90 -8.56
N PRO A 243 44.61 39.09 -8.63
CA PRO A 243 44.74 37.65 -8.90
C PRO A 243 45.91 36.94 -8.09
N GLN A 244 46.17 35.66 -8.44
CA GLN A 244 47.49 34.95 -8.49
C GLN A 244 48.09 34.12 -7.30
N ASP A 245 48.19 32.81 -7.58
CA ASP A 245 49.16 31.74 -7.22
C ASP A 245 50.67 32.14 -7.40
N PRO A 246 51.75 31.34 -7.10
CA PRO A 246 51.87 29.85 -7.15
C PRO A 246 52.89 29.10 -6.22
N ALA A 247 52.95 27.75 -6.38
CA ALA A 247 54.07 26.77 -6.25
C ALA A 247 54.76 26.55 -4.87
N GLY A 248 54.85 25.36 -4.25
CA GLY A 248 55.53 24.08 -4.64
C GLY A 248 57.00 24.05 -4.11
N PRO A 249 57.70 22.91 -3.79
CA PRO A 249 57.38 21.47 -3.81
C PRO A 249 57.87 20.62 -2.58
N GLN A 250 57.78 19.28 -2.75
CA GLN A 250 58.01 18.08 -1.89
C GLN A 250 59.40 17.88 -1.24
N LEU A 251 59.50 17.03 -0.18
CA LEU A 251 60.47 15.89 -0.07
C LEU A 251 60.37 15.08 1.27
N THR A 252 59.98 13.80 1.15
CA THR A 252 60.53 12.53 1.72
C THR A 252 60.71 12.18 3.23
N SER A 253 60.46 10.87 3.46
CA SER A 253 61.09 9.85 4.35
C SER A 253 60.59 9.59 5.79
N SER A 254 60.09 8.37 6.01
CA SER A 254 59.96 7.60 7.28
C SER A 254 61.33 7.06 7.77
N PRO A 255 61.50 6.31 8.89
CA PRO A 255 60.53 5.77 9.87
C PRO A 255 60.94 5.94 11.36
N ASP A 256 60.06 5.57 12.32
CA ASP A 256 60.36 4.75 13.52
C ASP A 256 59.23 4.85 14.57
N THR A 257 58.82 3.68 15.08
CA THR A 257 57.86 3.50 16.18
C THR A 257 58.62 3.34 17.50
N PRO A 258 58.01 3.66 18.66
CA PRO A 258 57.56 2.54 19.50
C PRO A 258 56.21 2.75 20.19
N LEU A 259 55.65 1.60 20.59
CA LEU A 259 54.37 1.39 21.26
C LEU A 259 54.18 2.22 22.54
N GLU A 260 52.95 2.73 22.75
CA GLU A 260 52.34 2.76 24.07
C GLU A 260 50.81 2.62 23.98
N ALA A 261 50.27 1.72 24.79
CA ALA A 261 48.86 1.35 24.85
C ALA A 261 48.05 2.35 25.68
N THR A 262 46.93 2.85 25.17
CA THR A 262 45.88 3.44 26.02
C THR A 262 44.48 3.18 25.48
N ALA A 263 43.56 3.04 26.44
CA ALA A 263 42.20 2.53 26.41
C ALA A 263 41.29 3.05 25.27
N HIS A 264 40.45 2.15 24.77
CA HIS A 264 39.29 2.46 23.94
C HIS A 264 38.27 3.29 24.75
N ASP A 265 38.18 4.59 24.44
CA ASP A 265 36.99 5.39 24.69
C ASP A 265 36.23 5.52 23.36
N VAL A 266 35.14 4.76 23.22
CA VAL A 266 34.23 4.86 22.08
C VAL A 266 33.02 5.65 22.54
N THR A 267 33.17 6.97 22.56
CA THR A 267 32.05 7.91 22.55
C THR A 267 32.14 8.73 21.27
N THR A 268 31.78 8.12 20.13
CA THR A 268 31.60 8.84 18.86
C THR A 268 30.10 8.98 18.60
N THR A 269 29.54 10.12 18.99
CA THR A 269 28.24 10.57 18.49
C THR A 269 28.39 10.84 16.99
N SER A 270 27.92 9.90 16.17
CA SER A 270 27.85 10.05 14.72
C SER A 270 26.83 11.15 14.38
N GLN A 271 27.32 12.38 14.20
CA GLN A 271 26.58 13.38 13.44
C GLN A 271 26.59 12.93 11.97
N ARG A 272 25.52 12.25 11.55
CA ARG A 272 25.28 11.95 10.14
C ARG A 272 25.00 13.27 9.42
N ASN A 273 25.92 13.68 8.55
CA ASN A 273 25.64 14.69 7.53
C ASN A 273 24.44 14.23 6.69
N PRO A 274 23.49 15.12 6.35
CA PRO A 274 22.41 14.76 5.44
C PRO A 274 23.03 14.35 4.10
N SER A 275 22.79 13.09 3.73
CA SER A 275 23.23 12.53 2.46
C SER A 275 22.68 13.37 1.32
N THR A 276 23.55 13.97 0.51
CA THR A 276 23.16 14.58 -0.76
C THR A 276 22.50 13.51 -1.62
N ASN A 277 21.23 13.72 -1.99
CA ASN A 277 20.49 12.78 -2.83
C ASN A 277 21.24 12.62 -4.17
N PRO A 278 21.83 11.45 -4.47
CA PRO A 278 22.64 11.25 -5.68
C PRO A 278 21.80 11.35 -6.98
N PHE A 279 20.47 11.43 -6.85
CA PHE A 279 19.52 11.62 -7.95
C PHE A 279 18.99 13.05 -8.08
N SER A 280 19.50 14.04 -7.33
CA SER A 280 19.07 15.43 -7.50
C SER A 280 19.58 15.97 -8.85
N CYS A 281 18.68 16.21 -9.81
CA CYS A 281 19.03 16.89 -11.05
C CYS A 281 19.18 18.40 -10.80
N PRO A 282 20.35 19.01 -11.08
CA PRO A 282 20.53 20.45 -11.00
C PRO A 282 19.52 21.16 -11.92
N GLY A 283 18.77 22.12 -11.38
CA GLY A 283 17.76 22.88 -12.14
C GLY A 283 16.35 22.28 -12.19
N VAL A 284 16.12 21.08 -11.64
CA VAL A 284 14.78 20.48 -11.49
C VAL A 284 14.47 20.34 -10.00
N SER A 285 13.49 21.10 -9.51
CA SER A 285 13.06 21.04 -8.11
C SER A 285 11.78 20.21 -7.95
N LEU A 286 11.78 19.34 -6.95
CA LEU A 286 10.58 18.65 -6.48
C LEU A 286 10.07 19.37 -5.23
N LYS A 287 8.77 19.68 -5.21
CA LYS A 287 8.12 20.32 -4.08
C LYS A 287 6.93 19.47 -3.65
N TYR A 288 6.92 19.10 -2.37
CA TYR A 288 5.73 18.55 -1.74
C TYR A 288 4.67 19.64 -1.62
N LEU A 289 3.43 19.35 -2.02
CA LEU A 289 2.36 20.35 -2.02
C LEU A 289 1.37 20.11 -0.88
N HIS A 290 0.73 18.93 -0.84
CA HIS A 290 -0.31 18.65 0.12
C HIS A 290 -0.52 17.14 0.38
N THR A 291 -1.17 16.84 1.50
CA THR A 291 -1.86 15.55 1.75
C THR A 291 -3.35 15.74 1.51
N MET A 292 -3.99 14.87 0.74
CA MET A 292 -5.44 14.94 0.52
C MET A 292 -6.21 13.93 1.39
N VAL A 293 -7.29 14.39 2.02
CA VAL A 293 -8.27 13.56 2.73
C VAL A 293 -9.67 13.82 2.16
N ARG A 294 -10.45 12.76 1.99
CA ARG A 294 -11.85 12.88 1.57
C ARG A 294 -12.73 13.09 2.77
N VAL A 295 -13.66 14.04 2.65
CA VAL A 295 -14.62 14.39 3.71
C VAL A 295 -16.06 14.21 3.24
N SER A 296 -16.93 13.77 4.14
CA SER A 296 -18.35 13.55 3.87
C SER A 296 -19.23 14.74 4.24
N ASN A 297 -18.76 15.62 5.12
CA ASN A 297 -19.45 16.84 5.52
C ASN A 297 -18.43 17.96 5.73
N LEU A 298 -18.32 18.86 4.74
CA LEU A 298 -17.31 19.92 4.75
C LEU A 298 -17.42 20.86 5.95
N ASP A 299 -18.63 21.16 6.42
CA ASP A 299 -18.82 22.08 7.54
C ASP A 299 -18.33 21.48 8.86
N GLU A 300 -18.61 20.19 9.09
CA GLU A 300 -18.09 19.46 10.26
C GLU A 300 -16.56 19.35 10.22
N SER A 301 -15.98 19.06 9.05
CA SER A 301 -14.54 19.01 8.87
C SER A 301 -13.89 20.38 9.12
N LEU A 302 -14.47 21.46 8.62
CA LEU A 302 -13.95 22.82 8.85
C LEU A 302 -14.09 23.24 10.31
N ALA A 303 -15.19 22.89 10.99
CA ALA A 303 -15.33 23.11 12.42
C ALA A 303 -14.21 22.41 13.22
N PHE A 304 -13.81 21.21 12.79
CA PHE A 304 -12.68 20.49 13.39
C PHE A 304 -11.32 21.11 13.01
N TYR A 305 -10.96 21.15 11.72
CA TYR A 305 -9.63 21.52 11.26
C TYR A 305 -9.34 23.02 11.46
N VAL A 306 -10.30 23.89 11.16
CA VAL A 306 -10.13 25.34 11.32
C VAL A 306 -10.54 25.77 12.73
N GLY A 307 -11.74 25.39 13.17
CA GLY A 307 -12.29 25.83 14.45
C GLY A 307 -11.53 25.27 15.67
N ALA A 308 -11.43 23.95 15.77
CA ALA A 308 -10.86 23.30 16.95
C ALA A 308 -9.34 23.18 16.89
N LEU A 309 -8.79 22.67 15.78
CA LEU A 309 -7.35 22.46 15.61
C LEU A 309 -6.60 23.77 15.35
N GLY A 310 -7.23 24.73 14.65
CA GLY A 310 -6.66 26.07 14.41
C GLY A 310 -5.88 26.22 13.10
N LEU A 311 -6.13 25.36 12.11
CA LEU A 311 -5.62 25.58 10.75
C LEU A 311 -6.34 26.77 10.11
N VAL A 312 -5.76 27.30 9.04
CA VAL A 312 -6.37 28.36 8.23
C VAL A 312 -6.66 27.85 6.83
N GLU A 313 -7.79 28.24 6.27
CA GLU A 313 -8.12 28.00 4.87
C GLU A 313 -7.29 28.92 3.98
N VAL A 314 -6.46 28.33 3.14
CA VAL A 314 -5.56 29.07 2.23
C VAL A 314 -6.15 29.20 0.84
N ASN A 315 -6.95 28.23 0.40
CA ASN A 315 -7.58 28.25 -0.91
C ASN A 315 -8.81 27.34 -0.94
N ARG A 316 -9.80 27.68 -1.76
CA ARG A 316 -10.98 26.85 -2.02
C ARG A 316 -11.35 26.91 -3.50
N VAL A 317 -11.67 25.75 -4.05
CA VAL A 317 -12.07 25.60 -5.46
C VAL A 317 -13.29 24.71 -5.55
N ASP A 318 -14.35 25.24 -6.15
CA ASP A 318 -15.53 24.46 -6.52
C ASP A 318 -15.45 24.04 -7.98
N VAL A 319 -15.63 22.75 -8.24
CA VAL A 319 -15.57 22.18 -9.59
C VAL A 319 -16.95 21.64 -9.96
N GLU A 320 -17.81 22.53 -10.47
CA GLU A 320 -19.21 22.21 -10.80
C GLU A 320 -19.36 21.01 -11.73
N ALA A 321 -18.53 20.93 -12.78
CA ALA A 321 -18.56 19.84 -13.75
C ALA A 321 -18.23 18.47 -13.13
N GLY A 322 -17.37 18.46 -12.11
CA GLY A 322 -16.99 17.27 -11.35
C GLY A 322 -17.82 17.03 -10.09
N ARG A 323 -18.63 18.01 -9.67
CA ARG A 323 -19.47 18.01 -8.45
C ARG A 323 -18.67 17.75 -7.17
N PHE A 324 -17.59 18.50 -7.00
CA PHE A 324 -16.81 18.48 -5.76
C PHE A 324 -16.23 19.85 -5.40
N THR A 325 -15.89 20.01 -4.12
CA THR A 325 -15.19 21.16 -3.56
C THR A 325 -13.83 20.70 -3.01
N LEU A 326 -12.78 21.45 -3.31
CA LEU A 326 -11.46 21.30 -2.71
C LEU A 326 -11.23 22.45 -1.74
N CYS A 327 -10.80 22.15 -0.53
CA CYS A 327 -10.41 23.14 0.47
C CYS A 327 -9.01 22.85 0.99
N PHE A 328 -8.08 23.77 0.75
CA PHE A 328 -6.69 23.66 1.17
C PHE A 328 -6.52 24.39 2.49
N LEU A 329 -6.00 23.68 3.49
CA LEU A 329 -5.75 24.20 4.84
C LEU A 329 -4.27 24.10 5.19
N ALA A 330 -3.78 25.04 5.99
CA ALA A 330 -2.41 25.05 6.47
C ALA A 330 -2.31 25.47 7.94
N ALA A 331 -1.21 25.12 8.60
CA ALA A 331 -0.90 25.71 9.89
C ALA A 331 -0.56 27.19 9.69
N PRO A 332 -0.99 28.11 10.58
CA PRO A 332 -0.67 29.53 10.45
C PRO A 332 0.83 29.77 10.30
N GLY A 333 1.25 30.40 9.20
CA GLY A 333 2.66 30.68 8.92
C GLY A 333 3.45 29.53 8.27
N ASP A 334 2.82 28.38 8.00
CA ASP A 334 3.42 27.25 7.28
C ASP A 334 2.50 26.73 6.16
N GLU A 335 2.38 27.54 5.10
CA GLU A 335 1.59 27.20 3.89
C GLU A 335 2.29 26.18 2.98
N SER A 336 3.48 25.70 3.37
CA SER A 336 4.29 24.79 2.56
C SER A 336 3.85 23.33 2.69
N ALA A 337 3.19 22.97 3.80
CA ALA A 337 2.67 21.64 4.08
C ALA A 337 1.15 21.71 4.30
N GLN A 338 0.39 21.58 3.20
CA GLN A 338 -1.06 21.75 3.23
C GLN A 338 -1.79 20.41 3.42
N ILE A 339 -2.98 20.47 4.01
CA ILE A 339 -3.98 19.40 3.93
C ILE A 339 -5.10 19.85 2.99
N GLU A 340 -5.38 19.03 1.98
CA GLU A 340 -6.50 19.22 1.07
C GLU A 340 -7.70 18.39 1.56
N LEU A 341 -8.82 19.05 1.82
CA LEU A 341 -10.11 18.40 2.04
C LEU A 341 -10.84 18.32 0.70
N THR A 342 -11.10 17.11 0.21
CA THR A 342 -11.94 16.89 -0.97
C THR A 342 -13.35 16.49 -0.53
N TYR A 343 -14.32 17.34 -0.83
CA TYR A 343 -15.74 17.10 -0.56
C TYR A 343 -16.49 16.82 -1.86
N ASN A 344 -16.92 15.58 -2.06
CA ASN A 344 -17.82 15.21 -3.15
C ASN A 344 -19.26 15.61 -2.77
N TRP A 345 -19.96 16.32 -3.66
CA TRP A 345 -21.31 16.83 -3.37
C TRP A 345 -22.35 15.70 -3.34
N ASP A 346 -22.07 14.62 -4.06
CA ASP A 346 -22.89 13.41 -4.05
C ASP A 346 -22.42 12.49 -2.91
N ALA A 347 -23.40 11.98 -2.14
CA ALA A 347 -23.11 11.24 -0.92
C ALA A 347 -22.34 9.93 -1.21
N GLU A 348 -21.19 9.79 -0.54
CA GLU A 348 -20.32 8.63 -0.63
C GLU A 348 -19.94 8.16 0.78
N ALA A 349 -19.91 6.84 0.99
CA ALA A 349 -19.47 6.26 2.26
C ALA A 349 -17.97 5.93 2.17
N TYR A 350 -17.14 6.68 2.90
CA TYR A 350 -15.73 6.38 3.01
C TYR A 350 -15.47 5.37 4.12
N THR A 351 -14.72 4.31 3.79
CA THR A 351 -14.21 3.36 4.80
C THR A 351 -12.76 3.67 5.09
N GLY A 352 -12.41 3.79 6.38
CA GLY A 352 -11.01 3.93 6.80
C GLY A 352 -10.15 2.73 6.38
N GLY A 353 -8.85 2.97 6.22
CA GLY A 353 -7.83 1.96 5.92
C GLY A 353 -6.65 2.06 6.89
N ARG A 354 -5.98 0.94 7.21
CA ARG A 354 -4.81 0.92 8.12
C ARG A 354 -3.51 1.41 7.46
N ASN A 355 -3.56 1.86 6.21
CA ASN A 355 -2.40 2.28 5.42
C ASN A 355 -2.13 3.78 5.53
N PHE A 356 -3.13 4.58 5.91
CA PHE A 356 -2.93 5.98 6.25
C PHE A 356 -2.75 6.11 7.76
N GLY A 357 -1.55 6.49 8.19
CA GLY A 357 -1.20 6.58 9.60
C GLY A 357 -1.87 7.77 10.27
N HIS A 358 -1.39 8.97 9.98
CA HIS A 358 -1.88 10.23 10.52
C HIS A 358 -1.28 11.41 9.76
N VAL A 359 -1.84 12.60 10.00
CA VAL A 359 -1.13 13.87 9.81
C VAL A 359 -0.59 14.33 11.17
N ALA A 360 0.57 14.98 11.19
CA ALA A 360 1.22 15.39 12.43
C ALA A 360 1.41 16.91 12.47
N TYR A 361 1.15 17.51 13.64
CA TYR A 361 1.38 18.93 13.88
C TYR A 361 2.19 19.13 15.16
N GLN A 362 3.14 20.06 15.10
CA GLN A 362 3.81 20.54 16.29
C GLN A 362 2.95 21.61 16.98
N VAL A 363 2.92 21.60 18.31
CA VAL A 363 2.20 22.56 19.13
C VAL A 363 3.11 23.15 20.20
N ASP A 364 2.94 24.43 20.54
CA ASP A 364 3.76 25.09 21.56
C ASP A 364 3.44 24.59 22.98
N ASP A 365 2.18 24.24 23.26
CA ASP A 365 1.72 23.66 24.54
C ASP A 365 0.70 22.55 24.26
N ILE A 366 1.10 21.30 24.49
CA ILE A 366 0.29 20.11 24.22
C ILE A 366 -0.91 20.01 25.16
N TYR A 367 -0.80 20.46 26.42
CA TYR A 367 -1.89 20.37 27.39
C TYR A 367 -2.96 21.41 27.12
N GLN A 368 -2.56 22.66 26.86
CA GLN A 368 -3.50 23.70 26.48
C GLN A 368 -4.20 23.37 25.15
N THR A 369 -3.46 22.79 24.20
CA THR A 369 -4.04 22.35 22.93
C THR A 369 -5.06 21.23 23.15
N CYS A 370 -4.72 20.19 23.93
CA CYS A 370 -5.64 19.11 24.24
C CYS A 370 -6.88 19.59 25.01
N GLN A 371 -6.73 20.54 25.94
CA GLN A 371 -7.86 21.14 26.65
C GLN A 371 -8.79 21.88 25.69
N ARG A 372 -8.25 22.74 24.82
CA ARG A 372 -9.04 23.47 23.81
C ARG A 372 -9.80 22.50 22.89
N LEU A 373 -9.18 21.41 22.49
CA LEU A 373 -9.81 20.36 21.68
C LEU A 373 -10.97 19.69 22.45
N GLN A 374 -10.76 19.32 23.71
CA GLN A 374 -11.83 18.76 24.57
C GLN A 374 -12.99 19.74 24.75
N ASP A 375 -12.70 21.02 25.01
CA ASP A 375 -13.70 22.06 25.19
C ASP A 375 -14.53 22.28 23.91
N ALA A 376 -13.93 22.04 22.74
CA ALA A 376 -14.60 22.03 21.44
C ALA A 376 -15.34 20.70 21.14
N GLY A 377 -15.38 19.75 22.07
CA GLY A 377 -16.06 18.46 21.93
C GLY A 377 -15.25 17.38 21.21
N VAL A 378 -13.96 17.62 20.93
CA VAL A 378 -13.07 16.62 20.32
C VAL A 378 -12.61 15.62 21.37
N THR A 379 -12.73 14.33 21.05
CA THR A 379 -12.22 13.26 21.91
C THR A 379 -10.69 13.19 21.82
N ILE A 380 -10.02 13.20 22.97
CA ILE A 380 -8.59 12.90 23.05
C ILE A 380 -8.42 11.38 23.09
N ASN A 381 -8.14 10.78 21.95
CA ASN A 381 -8.04 9.32 21.82
C ASN A 381 -6.83 8.76 22.56
N ARG A 382 -5.69 9.45 22.47
CA ARG A 382 -4.51 9.19 23.31
C ARG A 382 -4.10 10.48 24.01
N PRO A 383 -4.27 10.57 25.35
CA PRO A 383 -3.87 11.76 26.10
C PRO A 383 -2.34 11.89 26.23
N PRO A 384 -1.80 13.11 26.37
CA PRO A 384 -0.38 13.39 26.49
C PRO A 384 0.17 13.03 27.88
N ARG A 385 0.16 11.74 28.23
CA ARG A 385 0.60 11.24 29.55
C ARG A 385 2.05 11.59 29.88
N ASP A 386 2.88 11.67 28.85
CA ASP A 386 4.31 11.97 28.93
C ASP A 386 4.63 13.45 28.67
N GLY A 387 3.60 14.29 28.53
CA GLY A 387 3.76 15.71 28.18
C GLY A 387 4.35 15.94 26.79
N HIS A 388 4.39 14.93 25.91
CA HIS A 388 5.00 15.05 24.60
C HIS A 388 4.03 14.84 23.44
N MET A 389 3.16 13.83 23.53
CA MET A 389 2.41 13.37 22.35
C MET A 389 0.96 13.05 22.68
N ALA A 390 0.04 13.55 21.85
CA ALA A 390 -1.37 13.20 21.89
C ALA A 390 -1.90 12.78 20.52
N PHE A 391 -3.02 12.04 20.51
CA PHE A 391 -3.78 11.76 19.30
C PHE A 391 -5.24 12.15 19.46
N VAL A 392 -5.77 12.75 18.40
CA VAL A 392 -7.19 13.00 18.18
C VAL A 392 -7.59 12.48 16.80
N ARG A 393 -8.89 12.45 16.50
CA ARG A 393 -9.38 12.12 15.16
C ARG A 393 -10.30 13.20 14.62
N SER A 394 -10.25 13.40 13.30
CA SER A 394 -11.23 14.18 12.55
C SER A 394 -12.61 13.48 12.54
N PRO A 395 -13.69 14.16 12.12
CA PRO A 395 -15.03 13.54 11.96
C PRO A 395 -15.04 12.30 11.05
N GLU A 396 -14.19 12.28 10.03
CA GLU A 396 -14.01 11.17 9.08
C GLU A 396 -13.18 10.03 9.67
N GLY A 397 -12.67 10.22 10.89
CA GLY A 397 -11.80 9.28 11.55
C GLY A 397 -10.37 9.33 11.04
N ILE A 398 -9.87 10.45 10.51
CA ILE A 398 -8.44 10.60 10.20
C ILE A 398 -7.69 10.91 11.50
N SER A 399 -6.65 10.14 11.81
CA SER A 399 -5.82 10.38 12.99
C SER A 399 -4.94 11.61 12.82
N VAL A 400 -4.88 12.42 13.87
CA VAL A 400 -4.04 13.62 13.97
C VAL A 400 -3.10 13.47 15.16
N GLU A 401 -1.81 13.42 14.90
CA GLU A 401 -0.75 13.40 15.91
C GLU A 401 -0.38 14.84 16.30
N LEU A 402 -0.32 15.10 17.60
CA LEU A 402 0.12 16.37 18.15
C LEU A 402 1.41 16.15 18.93
N LEU A 403 2.45 16.89 18.58
CA LEU A 403 3.77 16.81 19.21
C LEU A 403 4.14 18.11 19.88
N GLN A 404 4.50 18.03 21.15
CA GLN A 404 5.04 19.14 21.91
C GLN A 404 6.33 19.65 21.28
N LYS A 405 6.40 20.97 21.08
CA LYS A 405 7.62 21.64 20.68
C LYS A 405 8.68 21.53 21.75
N SER A 406 9.91 21.19 21.34
CA SER A 406 11.10 21.17 22.21
C SER A 406 11.02 20.22 23.40
N GLY A 407 10.78 18.92 23.15
CA GLY A 407 10.85 17.86 24.16
C GLY A 407 9.51 17.60 24.84
N SER A 408 9.55 17.17 26.10
CA SER A 408 8.36 16.83 26.91
C SER A 408 8.11 17.90 27.98
N LEU A 409 6.86 18.32 28.14
CA LEU A 409 6.44 19.08 29.33
C LEU A 409 6.43 18.17 30.57
N PRO A 410 6.55 18.74 31.79
CA PRO A 410 6.35 17.98 33.01
C PRO A 410 5.00 17.26 33.01
N VAL A 411 4.98 16.02 33.48
CA VAL A 411 3.77 15.20 33.56
C VAL A 411 2.74 15.88 34.45
N GLN A 412 1.48 15.96 33.99
CA GLN A 412 0.40 16.64 34.70
C GLN A 412 -0.90 15.83 34.71
N GLU A 413 -1.68 15.96 35.77
CA GLU A 413 -3.08 15.52 35.83
C GLU A 413 -4.02 16.55 35.14
N PRO A 414 -5.15 16.11 34.54
CA PRO A 414 -5.64 14.72 34.49
C PRO A 414 -4.98 13.86 33.40
N TRP A 415 -4.08 14.42 32.60
CA TRP A 415 -3.56 13.76 31.39
C TRP A 415 -2.80 12.48 31.68
N GLN A 416 -2.02 12.44 32.75
CA GLN A 416 -1.26 11.26 33.18
C GLN A 416 -2.17 10.04 33.42
N SER A 417 -3.27 10.24 34.15
CA SER A 417 -4.18 9.17 34.55
C SER A 417 -5.28 8.87 33.53
N MET A 418 -5.51 9.75 32.55
CA MET A 418 -6.55 9.58 31.56
C MET A 418 -6.29 8.34 30.66
N GLU A 419 -7.31 7.50 30.50
CA GLU A 419 -7.26 6.30 29.65
C GLU A 419 -7.35 6.66 28.16
N ASN A 420 -6.90 5.74 27.30
CA ASN A 420 -7.12 5.90 25.87
C ASN A 420 -8.59 5.63 25.53
N VAL A 421 -9.11 6.36 24.54
CA VAL A 421 -10.48 6.22 24.07
C VAL A 421 -10.50 5.84 22.59
N GLY A 422 -11.15 4.73 22.27
CA GLY A 422 -11.32 4.27 20.88
C GLY A 422 -10.04 3.76 20.23
N GLU A 423 -9.89 4.06 18.95
CA GLU A 423 -8.69 3.74 18.14
C GLU A 423 -7.99 5.05 17.76
N TRP A 424 -6.67 5.07 17.66
CA TRP A 424 -5.88 6.25 17.26
C TRP A 424 -4.78 5.86 16.28
#